data_AF-A0A2N0ZWG2-F1
#
_entry.id   AF-A0A2N0ZWG2-F1
#
_cell.length_a   1.000
_cell.length_b   1.000
_cell.length_c   1.000
_cell.angle_alpha   90.00
_cell.angle_beta   90.00
_cell.angle_gamma   90.00
#
_symmetry.space_group_name_H-M   'P 1'
#
loop_
_entity.id
_entity.type
_entity.pdbx_description
1 polymer ?
#
loop_
_entity_poly.entity_id
_entity_poly.type
_entity_poly.pdbx_seq_one_letter_code
_entity_poly.pdbx_strand_id
1 'polypeptide(L)'
;WQSDGEDFEAFRVYKGRREGEAIFRCYKAYRKHLQKYIDWLNETELSQNDERLFPMMSRGMIPAKISRANISTLKNLLKKHDLPFINTSQLRNTRINWLLRKTSDLNLTAEQMGHTKEVLLRDYLRPHHQRASSEIIEFHNLIDPTTLAPGPGLCVDSHQPEPIVELAENAPKPDCISPEGCLFCEKHRDVMSSEYCWKLASHLQLKRLETNLYKPSEHNHIHPGNLVIDRIKLKLKAISDGSEIRNTWVEDAQSSIRSGRYHPTWDGYIRLLEVMV
;
A
#
# COMPACT_ATOMS: atom_id res chain seq x y z
N TRP A 1 40.49 -8.66 10.40
CA TRP A 1 39.70 -7.43 10.31
C TRP A 1 40.23 -6.64 9.14
N GLN A 2 39.43 -6.39 8.11
CA GLN A 2 39.79 -5.45 7.05
C GLN A 2 39.04 -4.14 7.34
N SER A 3 39.77 -3.03 7.37
CA SER A 3 39.20 -1.70 7.49
C SER A 3 38.86 -1.20 6.09
N ASP A 4 37.60 -0.86 5.83
CA ASP A 4 37.22 -0.11 4.64
C ASP A 4 36.65 1.24 5.09
N GLY A 5 37.51 2.27 5.12
CA GLY A 5 37.15 3.61 5.61
C GLY A 5 36.81 3.67 7.11
N GLU A 6 35.70 4.34 7.45
CA GLU A 6 35.26 4.58 8.84
C GLU A 6 34.57 3.38 9.52
N ASP A 7 34.13 2.39 8.73
CA ASP A 7 33.48 1.18 9.20
C ASP A 7 34.45 -0.01 9.13
N PHE A 8 34.50 -0.83 10.18
CA PHE A 8 35.24 -2.10 10.10
C PHE A 8 34.43 -3.09 9.26
N GLU A 9 34.95 -3.47 8.10
CA GLU A 9 34.29 -4.39 7.20
C GLU A 9 34.47 -5.86 7.59
N ALA A 10 33.32 -6.53 7.55
CA ALA A 10 33.08 -7.83 6.95
C ALA A 10 33.96 -9.01 7.39
N PHE A 11 33.49 -9.77 8.39
CA PHE A 11 33.74 -11.21 8.32
C PHE A 11 32.73 -11.81 7.34
N ARG A 12 33.23 -12.26 6.18
CA ARG A 12 32.47 -13.08 5.23
C ARG A 12 32.47 -14.50 5.76
N VAL A 13 31.28 -15.01 6.07
CA VAL A 13 31.11 -16.39 6.50
C VAL A 13 30.11 -17.05 5.55
N TYR A 14 30.53 -18.14 4.91
CA TYR A 14 29.61 -18.94 4.10
C TYR A 14 28.61 -19.64 5.03
N LYS A 15 27.32 -19.36 4.85
CA LYS A 15 26.24 -20.04 5.59
C LYS A 15 25.59 -21.06 4.67
N GLY A 16 25.87 -22.35 4.89
CA GLY A 16 25.33 -23.45 4.06
C GLY A 16 23.81 -23.43 3.91
N ARG A 17 23.06 -23.07 4.96
CA ARG A 17 21.58 -22.93 4.89
C ARG A 17 21.06 -21.76 4.05
N ARG A 18 21.92 -20.79 3.70
CA ARG A 18 21.61 -19.63 2.85
C ARG A 18 22.23 -19.80 1.45
N GLU A 19 23.00 -20.87 1.24
CA GLU A 19 23.79 -21.12 0.03
C GLU A 19 24.58 -19.89 -0.45
N GLY A 20 25.10 -19.09 0.51
CA GLY A 20 25.73 -17.81 0.19
C GLY A 20 26.54 -17.21 1.33
N GLU A 21 27.29 -16.15 0.98
CA GLU A 21 28.12 -15.39 1.91
C GLU A 21 27.26 -14.50 2.82
N ALA A 22 27.53 -14.54 4.12
CA ALA A 22 26.97 -13.59 5.07
C ALA A 22 28.07 -12.61 5.51
N ILE A 23 27.80 -11.32 5.32
CA ILE A 23 28.68 -10.23 5.74
C ILE A 23 28.21 -9.73 7.12
N PHE A 24 29.10 -9.72 8.10
CA PHE A 24 28.82 -9.11 9.41
C PHE A 24 29.55 -7.77 9.53
N ARG A 25 28.80 -6.71 9.89
CA ARG A 25 29.32 -5.35 10.10
C ARG A 25 29.29 -4.99 11.59
N CYS A 26 30.37 -4.38 12.09
CA CYS A 26 30.43 -3.81 13.43
C CYS A 26 30.11 -2.32 13.36
N TYR A 27 28.99 -1.89 13.94
CA TYR A 27 28.58 -0.48 13.89
C TYR A 27 29.51 0.43 14.70
N LYS A 28 29.77 1.65 14.19
CA LYS A 28 30.62 2.68 14.83
C LYS A 28 30.32 2.90 16.32
N ALA A 29 29.05 2.89 16.72
CA ALA A 29 28.64 3.05 18.12
C ALA A 29 29.13 1.92 19.02
N TYR A 30 29.20 0.68 18.51
CA TYR A 30 29.67 -0.48 19.26
C TYR A 30 31.19 -0.58 19.32
N ARG A 31 31.91 0.11 18.42
CA ARG A 31 33.38 0.10 18.34
C ARG A 31 34.05 0.40 19.68
N LYS A 32 33.59 1.43 20.39
CA LYS A 32 34.18 1.84 21.68
C LYS A 32 34.08 0.73 22.72
N HIS A 33 32.97 0.00 22.75
CA HIS A 33 32.77 -1.13 23.66
C HIS A 33 33.63 -2.33 23.28
N LEU A 34 33.70 -2.65 21.99
CA LEU A 34 34.53 -3.76 21.50
C LEU A 34 36.03 -3.50 21.74
N GLN A 35 36.51 -2.29 21.47
CA GLN A 35 37.91 -1.94 21.69
C GLN A 35 38.29 -2.06 23.16
N LYS A 36 37.48 -1.46 24.05
CA LYS A 36 37.68 -1.57 25.50
C LYS A 36 37.75 -3.02 25.98
N TYR A 37 36.94 -3.90 25.38
CA TYR A 37 36.97 -5.32 25.69
C TYR A 37 38.24 -6.02 25.18
N ILE A 38 38.70 -5.70 23.96
CA ILE A 38 39.95 -6.23 23.40
C ILE A 38 41.15 -5.77 24.22
N ASP A 39 41.19 -4.51 24.62
CA ASP A 39 42.26 -3.96 25.45
C ASP A 39 42.34 -4.71 26.80
N TRP A 40 41.19 -4.89 27.47
CA TRP A 40 41.08 -5.70 28.70
C TRP A 40 41.50 -7.17 28.49
N LEU A 41 41.17 -7.76 27.35
CA LEU A 41 41.52 -9.15 27.02
C LEU A 41 43.03 -9.33 26.79
N ASN A 42 43.69 -8.31 26.24
CA ASN A 42 45.15 -8.29 26.10
C ASN A 42 45.84 -8.08 27.45
N GLU A 43 45.31 -7.19 28.30
CA GLU A 43 45.85 -6.94 29.65
C GLU A 43 45.78 -8.17 30.56
N THR A 44 44.78 -9.03 30.37
CA THR A 44 44.55 -10.21 31.21
C THR A 44 45.25 -11.47 30.71
N GLU A 45 45.96 -11.40 29.57
CA GLU A 45 46.65 -12.52 28.90
C GLU A 45 45.77 -13.75 28.61
N LEU A 46 44.44 -13.61 28.72
CA LEU A 46 43.48 -14.70 28.49
C LEU A 46 43.49 -15.18 27.03
N SER A 47 43.93 -14.32 26.11
CA SER A 47 44.15 -14.63 24.69
C SER A 47 45.22 -15.68 24.44
N GLN A 48 46.19 -15.86 25.36
CA GLN A 48 47.26 -16.85 25.19
C GLN A 48 46.76 -18.29 25.39
N ASN A 49 45.69 -18.46 26.19
CA ASN A 49 45.14 -19.76 26.56
C ASN A 49 43.94 -20.18 25.71
N ASP A 50 43.33 -19.25 24.98
CA ASP A 50 42.12 -19.49 24.19
C ASP A 50 42.04 -18.54 22.99
N GLU A 51 42.03 -19.09 21.78
CA GLU A 51 41.98 -18.32 20.53
C GLU A 51 40.61 -17.69 20.24
N ARG A 52 39.59 -17.96 21.06
CA ARG A 52 38.23 -17.40 20.87
C ARG A 52 38.18 -15.93 21.26
N LEU A 53 37.41 -15.13 20.50
CA LEU A 53 37.13 -13.72 20.85
C LEU A 53 36.51 -13.57 22.25
N PHE A 54 35.75 -14.56 22.70
CA PHE A 54 35.22 -14.65 24.05
C PHE A 54 35.76 -15.92 24.74
N PRO A 55 36.91 -15.82 25.44
CA PRO A 55 37.54 -16.95 26.12
C PRO A 55 36.63 -17.56 27.18
N MET A 56 36.69 -18.88 27.35
CA MET A 56 35.98 -19.55 28.45
C MET A 56 36.94 -19.94 29.56
N MET A 57 36.65 -19.44 30.77
CA MET A 57 37.37 -19.87 31.97
C MET A 57 36.83 -21.23 32.43
N SER A 58 37.57 -22.31 32.16
CA SER A 58 37.30 -23.64 32.71
C SER A 58 38.04 -23.83 34.03
N ARG A 59 37.41 -24.51 35.00
CA ARG A 59 38.08 -24.92 36.24
C ARG A 59 39.00 -26.14 36.06
N GLY A 60 38.94 -26.81 34.91
CA GLY A 60 39.76 -28.01 34.61
C GLY A 60 40.84 -27.73 33.56
N MET A 61 41.94 -28.49 33.62
CA MET A 61 43.11 -28.38 32.72
C MET A 61 42.82 -28.63 31.23
N ILE A 62 41.68 -29.26 30.89
CA ILE A 62 41.31 -29.56 29.51
C ILE A 62 40.11 -28.68 29.13
N PRO A 63 40.29 -27.70 28.23
CA PRO A 63 39.17 -26.94 27.69
C PRO A 63 38.25 -27.89 26.91
N ALA A 64 36.98 -27.98 27.31
CA ALA A 64 36.00 -28.71 26.52
C ALA A 64 35.86 -28.04 25.14
N LYS A 65 36.25 -28.75 24.07
CA LYS A 65 36.25 -28.30 22.66
C LYS A 65 34.95 -27.61 22.23
N ILE A 66 33.82 -27.98 22.85
CA ILE A 66 32.46 -27.49 22.51
C ILE A 66 31.67 -27.26 23.80
N SER A 67 32.20 -26.51 24.76
CA SER A 67 31.38 -26.05 25.89
C SER A 67 30.45 -24.94 25.41
N ARG A 68 29.13 -25.20 25.39
CA ARG A 68 28.14 -24.12 25.23
C ARG A 68 28.23 -23.25 26.47
N ALA A 69 28.50 -21.95 26.31
CA ALA A 69 28.43 -21.00 27.41
C ALA A 69 27.06 -21.11 28.08
N ASN A 70 27.05 -21.44 29.38
CA ASN A 70 25.80 -21.62 30.09
C ASN A 70 25.20 -20.26 30.45
N ILE A 71 24.10 -19.92 29.77
CA ILE A 71 23.35 -18.68 29.99
C ILE A 71 22.76 -18.63 31.41
N SER A 72 22.63 -19.77 32.10
CA SER A 72 22.13 -19.81 33.48
C SER A 72 22.98 -18.98 34.44
N THR A 73 24.31 -18.93 34.23
CA THR A 73 25.22 -18.17 35.10
C THR A 73 24.94 -16.67 34.99
N LEU A 74 24.77 -16.17 33.77
CA LEU A 74 24.40 -14.78 33.52
C LEU A 74 23.02 -14.45 34.08
N LYS A 75 22.05 -15.35 33.90
CA LYS A 75 20.69 -15.18 34.44
C LYS A 75 20.70 -15.10 35.96
N ASN A 76 21.47 -15.95 36.63
CA ASN A 76 21.60 -15.96 38.09
C ASN A 76 22.33 -14.71 38.60
N LEU A 77 23.37 -14.26 37.89
CA LEU A 77 24.09 -13.02 38.21
C LEU A 77 23.15 -11.81 38.15
N LEU A 78 22.39 -11.66 37.06
CA LEU A 78 21.45 -10.55 36.90
C LEU A 78 20.34 -10.60 37.95
N LYS A 79 19.82 -11.80 38.24
CA LYS A 79 18.84 -12.00 39.31
C LYS A 79 19.39 -11.59 40.69
N LYS A 80 20.66 -11.85 40.98
CA LYS A 80 21.31 -11.44 42.24
C LYS A 80 21.37 -9.91 42.42
N HIS A 81 21.37 -9.16 41.32
CA HIS A 81 21.42 -7.70 41.30
C HIS A 81 20.07 -7.06 40.94
N ASP A 82 18.97 -7.81 41.02
CA ASP A 82 17.61 -7.35 40.64
C ASP A 82 17.51 -6.76 39.23
N LEU A 83 18.35 -7.23 38.31
CA LEU A 83 18.33 -6.82 36.91
C LEU A 83 17.49 -7.78 36.06
N PRO A 84 16.64 -7.27 35.15
CA PRO A 84 15.85 -8.12 34.27
C PRO A 84 16.76 -8.84 33.27
N PHE A 85 16.59 -10.15 33.16
CA PHE A 85 17.27 -10.94 32.13
C PHE A 85 16.49 -10.91 30.82
N ILE A 86 17.04 -10.24 29.82
CA ILE A 86 16.52 -10.27 28.44
C ILE A 86 17.24 -11.38 27.69
N ASN A 87 16.48 -12.33 27.15
CA ASN A 87 17.08 -13.48 26.46
C ASN A 87 17.61 -13.09 25.07
N THR A 88 18.51 -13.91 24.52
CA THR A 88 19.14 -13.64 23.22
C THR A 88 18.15 -13.62 22.06
N SER A 89 17.08 -14.44 22.13
CA SER A 89 16.00 -14.46 21.14
C SER A 89 15.20 -13.15 21.16
N GLN A 90 14.89 -12.61 22.34
CA GLN A 90 14.21 -11.34 22.54
C GLN A 90 15.06 -10.19 22.00
N LEU A 91 16.35 -10.14 22.34
CA LEU A 91 17.27 -9.12 21.79
C LEU A 91 17.31 -9.17 20.25
N ARG A 92 17.39 -10.38 19.69
CA ARG A 92 17.37 -10.60 18.24
C ARG A 92 16.04 -10.16 17.61
N ASN A 93 14.91 -10.56 18.19
CA ASN A 93 13.57 -10.20 17.73
C ASN A 93 13.35 -8.69 17.78
N THR A 94 13.78 -8.03 18.87
CA THR A 94 13.67 -6.58 19.03
C THR A 94 14.48 -5.85 17.97
N ARG A 95 15.73 -6.27 17.70
CA ARG A 95 16.56 -5.67 16.64
C ARG A 95 15.89 -5.81 15.26
N ILE A 96 15.40 -7.00 14.92
CA ILE A 96 14.77 -7.26 13.63
C ILE A 96 13.51 -6.40 13.44
N ASN A 97 12.62 -6.40 14.43
CA ASN A 97 11.38 -5.62 14.36
C ASN A 97 11.65 -4.12 14.39
N TRP A 98 12.66 -3.65 15.13
CA TRP A 98 13.06 -2.24 15.11
C TRP A 98 13.56 -1.82 13.73
N LEU A 99 14.41 -2.63 13.10
CA LEU A 99 14.91 -2.36 11.76
C LEU A 99 13.77 -2.34 10.73
N LEU A 100 12.91 -3.36 10.77
CA LEU A 100 11.76 -3.46 9.86
C LEU A 100 10.77 -2.29 10.01
N ARG A 101 10.62 -1.74 11.22
CA ARG A 101 9.80 -0.55 11.48
C ARG A 101 10.44 0.73 10.97
N LYS A 102 11.77 0.79 10.91
CA LYS A 102 12.51 1.98 10.44
C LYS A 102 12.67 2.03 8.94
N THR A 103 12.90 0.89 8.29
CA THR A 103 13.18 0.83 6.86
C THR A 103 11.95 0.49 6.02
N SER A 104 10.94 -0.17 6.61
CA SER A 104 9.80 -0.77 5.90
C SER A 104 10.18 -1.74 4.76
N ASP A 105 11.46 -2.10 4.64
CA ASP A 105 11.98 -2.97 3.59
C ASP A 105 12.34 -4.34 4.16
N LEU A 106 11.54 -5.34 3.75
CA LEU A 106 11.72 -6.74 4.09
C LEU A 106 13.02 -7.32 3.54
N ASN A 107 13.45 -6.91 2.36
CA ASN A 107 14.62 -7.45 1.67
C ASN A 107 15.89 -7.00 2.37
N LEU A 108 16.02 -5.69 2.58
CA LEU A 108 17.14 -5.09 3.30
C LEU A 108 17.26 -5.66 4.72
N THR A 109 16.13 -5.81 5.42
CA THR A 109 16.11 -6.37 6.78
C THR A 109 16.51 -7.85 6.79
N ALA A 110 16.01 -8.66 5.86
CA ALA A 110 16.37 -10.07 5.74
C ALA A 110 17.87 -10.24 5.43
N GLU A 111 18.40 -9.42 4.52
CA GLU A 111 19.80 -9.42 4.14
C GLU A 111 20.71 -9.13 5.33
N GLN A 112 20.48 -8.00 6.02
CA GLN A 112 21.27 -7.57 7.19
C GLN A 112 21.22 -8.58 8.34
N MET A 113 20.12 -9.30 8.48
CA MET A 113 19.91 -10.24 9.58
C MET A 113 20.36 -11.67 9.25
N GLY A 114 20.83 -11.91 8.02
CA GLY A 114 21.35 -13.21 7.63
C GLY A 114 20.26 -14.26 7.41
N HIS A 115 19.04 -13.85 7.07
CA HIS A 115 17.84 -14.68 6.96
C HIS A 115 17.26 -14.65 5.55
N THR A 116 16.41 -15.63 5.21
CA THR A 116 15.52 -15.53 4.05
C THR A 116 14.28 -14.70 4.42
N LYS A 117 13.55 -14.20 3.43
CA LYS A 117 12.35 -13.37 3.65
C LYS A 117 11.26 -14.17 4.38
N GLU A 118 11.12 -15.43 4.03
CA GLU A 118 10.11 -16.35 4.56
C GLU A 118 10.33 -16.59 6.06
N VAL A 119 11.59 -16.82 6.46
CA VAL A 119 11.95 -17.00 7.88
C VAL A 119 11.71 -15.71 8.67
N LEU A 120 12.02 -14.56 8.06
CA LEU A 120 11.77 -13.26 8.70
C LEU A 120 10.26 -13.03 8.93
N LEU A 121 9.43 -13.31 7.93
CA LEU A 121 7.97 -13.19 8.03
C LEU A 121 7.36 -14.17 9.04
N ARG A 122 7.81 -15.42 9.04
CA ARG A 122 7.23 -16.48 9.89
C ARG A 122 7.64 -16.35 11.37
N ASP A 123 8.94 -16.16 11.64
CA ASP A 123 9.49 -16.35 12.98
C ASP A 123 9.73 -15.03 13.72
N TYR A 124 9.89 -13.93 12.99
CA TYR A 124 10.36 -12.66 13.53
C TYR A 124 9.35 -11.52 13.43
N LEU A 125 8.51 -11.48 12.39
CA LEU A 125 7.52 -10.43 12.24
C LEU A 125 6.54 -10.45 13.42
N ARG A 126 6.52 -9.36 14.18
CA ARG A 126 5.53 -9.16 15.23
C ARG A 126 4.51 -8.11 14.80
N PRO A 127 3.21 -8.40 14.93
CA PRO A 127 2.18 -7.43 14.60
C PRO A 127 2.36 -6.17 15.45
N HIS A 128 2.18 -5.01 14.82
CA HIS A 128 2.27 -3.72 15.48
C HIS A 128 1.00 -2.94 15.17
N HIS A 129 0.20 -2.63 16.20
CA HIS A 129 -1.13 -2.06 16.02
C HIS A 129 -1.13 -0.81 15.13
N GLN A 130 -0.24 0.16 15.39
CA GLN A 130 -0.19 1.38 14.58
C GLN A 130 0.13 1.11 13.11
N ARG A 131 1.00 0.12 12.84
CA ARG A 131 1.39 -0.21 11.47
C ARG A 131 0.27 -0.95 10.76
N ALA A 132 -0.35 -1.91 11.44
CA ALA A 132 -1.53 -2.61 10.93
C ALA A 132 -2.66 -1.63 10.62
N SER A 133 -2.91 -0.64 11.49
CA SER A 133 -3.89 0.41 11.24
C SER A 133 -3.56 1.22 9.99
N SER A 134 -2.31 1.68 9.81
CA SER A 134 -1.90 2.40 8.60
C SER A 134 -2.01 1.54 7.34
N GLU A 135 -1.57 0.29 7.37
CA GLU A 135 -1.65 -0.63 6.23
C GLU A 135 -3.10 -0.95 5.85
N ILE A 136 -3.98 -1.12 6.84
CA ILE A 136 -5.43 -1.31 6.63
C ILE A 136 -6.04 -0.05 6.00
N ILE A 137 -5.71 1.14 6.50
CA ILE A 137 -6.20 2.41 5.93
C ILE A 137 -5.71 2.57 4.49
N GLU A 138 -4.44 2.29 4.21
CA GLU A 138 -3.87 2.39 2.86
C GLU A 138 -4.51 1.40 1.89
N PHE A 139 -4.70 0.15 2.33
CA PHE A 139 -5.41 -0.86 1.56
C PHE A 139 -6.85 -0.43 1.26
N HIS A 140 -7.57 0.08 2.26
CA HIS A 140 -8.92 0.58 2.05
C HIS A 140 -8.90 1.79 1.12
N ASN A 141 -8.02 2.78 1.28
CA ASN A 141 -7.94 3.91 0.37
C ASN A 141 -7.68 3.49 -1.09
N LEU A 142 -6.92 2.41 -1.32
CA LEU A 142 -6.65 1.88 -2.66
C LEU A 142 -7.86 1.14 -3.26
N ILE A 143 -8.77 0.63 -2.44
CA ILE A 143 -9.83 -0.30 -2.85
C ILE A 143 -11.23 0.29 -2.65
N ASP A 144 -11.37 1.32 -1.83
CA ASP A 144 -12.65 1.85 -1.38
C ASP A 144 -13.41 2.48 -2.56
N PRO A 145 -14.52 1.86 -3.00
CA PRO A 145 -15.32 2.35 -4.11
C PRO A 145 -16.02 3.67 -3.77
N THR A 146 -16.04 4.13 -2.51
CA THR A 146 -16.59 5.44 -2.15
C THR A 146 -15.73 6.62 -2.62
N THR A 147 -14.47 6.38 -3.00
CA THR A 147 -13.64 7.36 -3.73
C THR A 147 -13.93 7.40 -5.23
N LEU A 148 -14.75 6.49 -5.76
CA LEU A 148 -15.21 6.55 -7.15
C LEU A 148 -16.21 7.69 -7.28
N ALA A 149 -16.08 8.47 -8.35
CA ALA A 149 -17.07 9.47 -8.68
C ALA A 149 -18.46 8.81 -8.80
N PRO A 150 -19.52 9.39 -8.21
CA PRO A 150 -20.89 8.88 -8.36
C PRO A 150 -21.34 8.94 -9.83
N GLY A 151 -20.80 9.90 -10.59
CA GLY A 151 -20.97 9.98 -12.03
C GLY A 151 -20.13 8.96 -12.80
N PRO A 152 -20.45 8.72 -14.08
CA PRO A 152 -19.51 8.04 -14.96
C PRO A 152 -18.25 8.91 -15.05
N GLY A 153 -17.11 8.45 -14.53
CA GLY A 153 -15.81 9.14 -14.66
C GLY A 153 -14.92 9.00 -13.43
N LEU A 154 -13.89 9.85 -13.35
CA LEU A 154 -12.99 9.96 -12.20
C LEU A 154 -13.13 11.33 -11.52
N CYS A 155 -12.74 11.41 -10.25
CA CYS A 155 -12.64 12.65 -9.49
C CYS A 155 -11.16 12.97 -9.21
N VAL A 156 -10.78 14.25 -9.25
CA VAL A 156 -9.41 14.71 -8.96
C VAL A 156 -9.26 15.19 -7.51
N ASP A 157 -10.35 15.30 -6.74
CA ASP A 157 -10.32 15.95 -5.42
C ASP A 157 -11.23 15.30 -4.36
N SER A 158 -11.04 15.71 -3.11
CA SER A 158 -11.56 15.17 -1.85
C SER A 158 -13.02 15.55 -1.56
N HIS A 159 -13.92 15.26 -2.51
CA HIS A 159 -15.37 15.38 -2.33
C HIS A 159 -15.88 16.81 -2.01
N GLN A 160 -15.26 17.83 -2.58
CA GLN A 160 -15.76 19.22 -2.57
C GLN A 160 -16.28 19.59 -3.97
N PRO A 161 -17.60 19.52 -4.22
CA PRO A 161 -18.17 19.77 -5.54
C PRO A 161 -18.11 21.25 -5.89
N GLU A 162 -17.55 21.58 -7.05
CA GLU A 162 -17.47 22.94 -7.58
C GLU A 162 -18.24 23.01 -8.91
N PRO A 163 -19.16 23.99 -9.09
CA PRO A 163 -19.92 24.13 -10.32
C PRO A 163 -19.04 24.58 -11.48
N ILE A 164 -19.37 24.10 -12.68
CA ILE A 164 -18.81 24.66 -13.91
C ILE A 164 -19.25 26.14 -14.10
N VAL A 165 -18.40 26.94 -14.74
CA VAL A 165 -18.53 28.41 -14.88
C VAL A 165 -19.85 28.85 -15.54
N GLU A 166 -20.43 28.03 -16.42
CA GLU A 166 -21.67 28.32 -17.16
C GLU A 166 -22.78 27.31 -16.84
N LEU A 167 -23.18 27.22 -15.58
CA LEU A 167 -24.29 26.35 -15.17
C LEU A 167 -25.63 26.99 -15.53
N ALA A 168 -26.43 26.34 -16.37
CA ALA A 168 -27.80 26.78 -16.66
C ALA A 168 -28.65 26.76 -15.38
N GLU A 169 -29.59 27.70 -15.24
CA GLU A 169 -30.37 27.93 -14.00
C GLU A 169 -31.13 26.67 -13.52
N ASN A 170 -31.58 25.82 -14.44
CA ASN A 170 -32.29 24.56 -14.14
C ASN A 170 -31.40 23.31 -14.15
N ALA A 171 -30.07 23.46 -14.28
CA ALA A 171 -29.17 22.31 -14.28
C ALA A 171 -29.03 21.72 -12.86
N PRO A 172 -28.81 20.40 -12.74
CA PRO A 172 -28.49 19.78 -11.47
C PRO A 172 -27.31 20.46 -10.79
N LYS A 173 -27.48 20.78 -9.49
CA LYS A 173 -26.39 21.32 -8.68
C LYS A 173 -25.33 20.24 -8.49
N PRO A 174 -24.03 20.60 -8.56
CA PRO A 174 -22.97 19.63 -8.40
C PRO A 174 -22.97 19.08 -6.97
N ASP A 175 -22.93 17.75 -6.87
CA ASP A 175 -22.82 17.03 -5.60
C ASP A 175 -21.91 15.81 -5.75
N CYS A 176 -21.51 15.25 -4.61
CA CYS A 176 -20.74 14.00 -4.55
C CYS A 176 -21.63 12.80 -4.24
N ILE A 177 -22.94 12.90 -4.54
CA ILE A 177 -23.93 11.86 -4.23
C ILE A 177 -24.57 11.35 -5.52
N SER A 178 -25.04 12.26 -6.37
CA SER A 178 -25.79 11.95 -7.57
C SER A 178 -24.86 11.83 -8.80
N PRO A 179 -25.11 10.85 -9.68
CA PRO A 179 -24.40 10.74 -10.96
C PRO A 179 -24.56 11.97 -11.85
N GLU A 180 -25.71 12.64 -11.76
CA GLU A 180 -26.06 13.81 -12.55
C GLU A 180 -25.32 15.05 -12.05
N GLY A 181 -25.32 15.30 -10.74
CA GLY A 181 -24.58 16.41 -10.14
C GLY A 181 -23.08 16.33 -10.43
N CYS A 182 -22.52 15.12 -10.41
CA CYS A 182 -21.11 14.90 -10.74
C CYS A 182 -20.72 15.35 -12.16
N LEU A 183 -21.61 15.23 -13.16
CA LEU A 183 -21.34 15.65 -14.55
C LEU A 183 -21.24 17.18 -14.74
N PHE A 184 -21.76 17.95 -13.78
CA PHE A 184 -21.72 19.41 -13.73
C PHE A 184 -20.66 19.94 -12.75
N CYS A 185 -19.81 19.07 -12.22
CA CYS A 185 -18.69 19.44 -11.37
C CYS A 185 -17.42 19.72 -12.19
N GLU A 186 -16.68 20.78 -11.88
CA GLU A 186 -15.39 21.09 -12.51
C GLU A 186 -14.32 20.03 -12.23
N LYS A 187 -14.41 19.36 -11.08
CA LYS A 187 -13.46 18.31 -10.67
C LYS A 187 -13.68 16.96 -11.37
N HIS A 188 -14.75 16.82 -12.16
CA HIS A 188 -15.04 15.61 -12.95
C HIS A 188 -14.01 15.44 -14.08
N ARG A 189 -13.53 14.21 -14.28
CA ARG A 189 -12.66 13.86 -15.41
C ARG A 189 -13.24 12.71 -16.20
N ASP A 190 -13.30 12.93 -17.52
CA ASP A 190 -13.65 11.91 -18.49
C ASP A 190 -12.50 10.90 -18.64
N VAL A 191 -12.84 9.62 -18.73
CA VAL A 191 -11.88 8.53 -18.98
C VAL A 191 -11.91 8.19 -20.47
N MET A 192 -10.77 8.25 -21.15
CA MET A 192 -10.71 7.96 -22.59
C MET A 192 -10.65 6.43 -22.82
N SER A 193 -11.76 5.73 -22.59
CA SER A 193 -11.91 4.30 -22.83
C SER A 193 -13.25 3.93 -23.47
N SER A 194 -13.30 2.76 -24.10
CA SER A 194 -14.56 2.22 -24.68
C SER A 194 -15.61 1.94 -23.61
N GLU A 195 -15.20 1.40 -22.46
CA GLU A 195 -16.09 1.12 -21.32
C GLU A 195 -16.75 2.39 -20.79
N TYR A 196 -15.99 3.50 -20.74
CA TYR A 196 -16.51 4.80 -20.35
C TYR A 196 -17.59 5.30 -21.32
N CYS A 197 -17.36 5.17 -22.63
CA CYS A 197 -18.33 5.54 -23.65
C CYS A 197 -19.62 4.72 -23.53
N TRP A 198 -19.51 3.41 -23.26
CA TRP A 198 -20.66 2.54 -23.03
C TRP A 198 -21.43 2.90 -21.76
N LYS A 199 -20.73 3.24 -20.68
CA LYS A 199 -21.33 3.72 -19.43
C LYS A 199 -22.08 5.04 -19.63
N LEU A 200 -21.51 5.99 -20.38
CA LEU A 200 -22.16 7.26 -20.73
C LEU A 200 -23.39 7.07 -21.64
N ALA A 201 -23.27 6.24 -22.68
CA ALA A 201 -24.37 5.96 -23.61
C ALA A 201 -25.54 5.26 -22.91
N SER A 202 -25.25 4.37 -21.95
CA SER A 202 -26.27 3.73 -21.12
C SER A 202 -26.94 4.74 -20.18
N HIS A 203 -26.18 5.63 -19.55
CA HIS A 203 -26.73 6.70 -18.71
C HIS A 203 -27.63 7.65 -19.51
N LEU A 204 -27.23 8.00 -20.75
CA LEU A 204 -28.05 8.77 -21.68
C LEU A 204 -29.41 8.10 -21.94
N GLN A 205 -29.42 6.77 -22.15
CA GLN A 205 -30.64 6.01 -22.38
C GLN A 205 -31.53 5.99 -21.13
N LEU A 206 -30.95 5.80 -19.94
CA LEU A 206 -31.67 5.88 -18.68
C LEU A 206 -32.40 7.23 -18.54
N LYS A 207 -31.69 8.34 -18.77
CA LYS A 207 -32.28 9.67 -18.67
C LYS A 207 -33.37 9.93 -19.70
N ARG A 208 -33.24 9.39 -20.92
CA ARG A 208 -34.31 9.47 -21.92
C ARG A 208 -35.60 8.79 -21.44
N LEU A 209 -35.48 7.60 -20.86
CA LEU A 209 -36.64 6.88 -20.32
C LEU A 209 -37.28 7.64 -19.16
N GLU A 210 -36.47 8.14 -18.22
CA GLU A 210 -36.97 8.98 -17.11
C GLU A 210 -37.71 10.23 -17.63
N THR A 211 -37.15 10.94 -18.62
CA THR A 211 -37.78 12.13 -19.19
C THR A 211 -39.04 11.83 -19.98
N ASN A 212 -39.17 10.64 -20.57
CA ASN A 212 -40.37 10.25 -21.32
C ASN A 212 -41.56 9.98 -20.39
N LEU A 213 -41.31 9.54 -19.16
CA LEU A 213 -42.34 9.35 -18.14
C LEU A 213 -42.83 10.66 -17.52
N TYR A 214 -42.07 11.75 -17.70
CA TYR A 214 -42.42 13.05 -17.16
C TYR A 214 -43.55 13.72 -17.95
N LYS A 215 -44.60 14.17 -17.24
CA LYS A 215 -45.68 14.98 -17.81
C LYS A 215 -45.40 16.46 -17.50
N PRO A 216 -45.17 17.31 -18.50
CA PRO A 216 -44.85 18.71 -18.27
C PRO A 216 -46.02 19.45 -17.61
N SER A 217 -45.69 20.29 -16.62
CA SER A 217 -46.60 21.28 -16.08
C SER A 217 -46.89 22.39 -17.10
N GLU A 218 -48.01 23.09 -16.97
CA GLU A 218 -48.42 24.20 -17.88
C GLU A 218 -47.36 25.32 -18.03
N HIS A 219 -46.44 25.43 -17.09
CA HIS A 219 -45.29 26.33 -17.16
C HIS A 219 -44.13 25.59 -17.84
N ASN A 220 -43.79 26.01 -19.08
CA ASN A 220 -42.74 25.47 -19.95
C ASN A 220 -41.32 25.58 -19.35
N HIS A 221 -41.05 24.90 -18.24
CA HIS A 221 -39.71 24.77 -17.69
C HIS A 221 -38.98 23.60 -18.35
N ILE A 222 -37.76 23.85 -18.83
CA ILE A 222 -36.88 22.80 -19.35
C ILE A 222 -36.58 21.81 -18.21
N HIS A 223 -36.95 20.54 -18.40
CA HIS A 223 -36.70 19.50 -17.41
C HIS A 223 -35.18 19.32 -17.18
N PRO A 224 -34.69 19.29 -15.92
CA PRO A 224 -33.26 19.14 -15.61
C PRO A 224 -32.61 17.91 -16.27
N GLY A 225 -33.36 16.82 -16.43
CA GLY A 225 -32.90 15.62 -17.14
C GLY A 225 -32.53 15.87 -18.61
N ASN A 226 -33.15 16.83 -19.29
CA ASN A 226 -32.77 17.21 -20.66
C ASN A 226 -31.40 17.86 -20.69
N LEU A 227 -31.06 18.66 -19.67
CA LEU A 227 -29.74 19.28 -19.54
C LEU A 227 -28.66 18.21 -19.27
N VAL A 228 -28.96 17.17 -18.49
CA VAL A 228 -28.07 16.01 -18.29
C VAL A 228 -27.85 15.28 -19.62
N ILE A 229 -28.93 15.01 -20.37
CA ILE A 229 -28.89 14.38 -21.69
C ILE A 229 -27.96 15.16 -22.63
N ASP A 230 -28.11 16.48 -22.69
CA ASP A 230 -27.31 17.31 -23.59
C ASP A 230 -25.85 17.39 -23.13
N ARG A 231 -25.59 17.43 -21.82
CA ARG A 231 -24.23 17.34 -21.27
C ARG A 231 -23.54 16.02 -21.65
N ILE A 232 -24.24 14.90 -21.58
CA ILE A 232 -23.70 13.59 -21.97
C ILE A 232 -23.44 13.55 -23.49
N LYS A 233 -24.36 14.05 -24.32
CA LYS A 233 -24.15 14.14 -25.77
C LYS A 233 -22.93 14.98 -26.12
N LEU A 234 -22.75 16.14 -25.46
CA LEU A 234 -21.59 17.00 -25.66
C LEU A 234 -20.28 16.25 -25.34
N LYS A 235 -20.24 15.52 -24.23
CA LYS A 235 -19.07 14.70 -23.85
C LYS A 235 -18.80 13.59 -24.86
N LEU A 236 -19.81 12.83 -25.28
CA LEU A 236 -19.66 11.78 -26.29
C LEU A 236 -19.19 12.35 -27.64
N LYS A 237 -19.73 13.51 -28.05
CA LYS A 237 -19.28 14.21 -29.25
C LYS A 237 -17.82 14.64 -29.16
N ALA A 238 -17.42 15.24 -28.04
CA ALA A 238 -16.02 15.63 -27.83
C ALA A 238 -15.05 14.44 -27.85
N ILE A 239 -15.47 13.27 -27.35
CA ILE A 239 -14.68 12.03 -27.43
C ILE A 239 -14.55 11.56 -28.87
N SER A 240 -15.69 11.52 -29.59
CA SER A 240 -15.79 11.13 -31.00
C SER A 240 -14.91 12.00 -31.90
N ASP A 241 -15.00 13.33 -31.75
CA ASP A 241 -14.26 14.31 -32.54
C ASP A 241 -12.74 14.27 -32.27
N GLY A 242 -12.32 13.64 -31.17
CA GLY A 242 -10.92 13.61 -30.75
C GLY A 242 -10.02 12.61 -31.49
N SER A 243 -10.56 11.51 -32.04
CA SER A 243 -9.80 10.49 -32.78
C SER A 243 -10.74 9.49 -33.46
N GLU A 244 -10.34 8.94 -34.60
CA GLU A 244 -11.08 7.87 -35.30
C GLU A 244 -11.29 6.62 -34.41
N ILE A 245 -10.29 6.22 -33.61
CA ILE A 245 -10.42 5.11 -32.66
C ILE A 245 -11.43 5.42 -31.55
N ARG A 246 -11.54 6.69 -31.16
CA ARG A 246 -12.52 7.10 -30.14
C ARG A 246 -13.92 7.21 -30.73
N ASN A 247 -14.03 7.57 -32.01
CA ASN A 247 -15.30 7.52 -32.73
C ASN A 247 -15.85 6.09 -32.77
N THR A 248 -15.03 5.08 -33.09
CA THR A 248 -15.50 3.69 -33.10
C THR A 248 -16.00 3.24 -31.73
N TRP A 249 -15.38 3.66 -30.63
CA TRP A 249 -15.89 3.38 -29.27
C TRP A 249 -17.28 3.97 -29.02
N VAL A 250 -17.54 5.19 -29.50
CA VAL A 250 -18.84 5.84 -29.35
C VAL A 250 -19.89 5.15 -30.23
N GLU A 251 -19.54 4.80 -31.46
CA GLU A 251 -20.41 4.05 -32.38
C GLU A 251 -20.77 2.66 -31.82
N ASP A 252 -19.78 1.92 -31.31
CA ASP A 252 -19.96 0.61 -30.69
C ASP A 252 -20.84 0.69 -29.44
N ALA A 253 -20.62 1.70 -28.60
CA ALA A 253 -21.46 1.97 -27.45
C ALA A 253 -22.92 2.22 -27.88
N GLN A 254 -23.15 3.08 -28.88
CA GLN A 254 -24.50 3.35 -29.40
C GLN A 254 -25.13 2.13 -30.08
N SER A 255 -24.35 1.30 -30.76
CA SER A 255 -24.79 0.03 -31.33
C SER A 255 -25.23 -0.94 -30.23
N SER A 256 -24.47 -1.00 -29.13
CA SER A 256 -24.79 -1.83 -27.96
C SER A 256 -26.12 -1.41 -27.33
N ILE A 257 -26.36 -0.10 -27.13
CA ILE A 257 -27.66 0.42 -26.67
C ILE A 257 -28.79 0.03 -27.61
N ARG A 258 -28.61 0.17 -28.93
CA ARG A 258 -29.62 -0.22 -29.94
C ARG A 258 -29.96 -1.71 -29.92
N SER A 259 -29.01 -2.57 -29.54
CA SER A 259 -29.22 -4.01 -29.37
C SER A 259 -29.77 -4.41 -28.00
N GLY A 260 -30.10 -3.45 -27.12
CA GLY A 260 -30.60 -3.71 -25.77
C GLY A 260 -29.51 -4.19 -24.79
N ARG A 261 -28.23 -3.95 -25.11
CA ARG A 261 -27.08 -4.26 -24.26
C ARG A 261 -26.62 -3.01 -23.53
N TYR A 262 -26.98 -2.92 -22.26
CA TYR A 262 -26.65 -1.80 -21.38
C TYR A 262 -25.46 -2.11 -20.47
N HIS A 263 -24.74 -1.06 -20.07
CA HIS A 263 -23.63 -1.18 -19.13
C HIS A 263 -24.16 -1.70 -17.77
N PRO A 264 -23.46 -2.64 -17.09
CA PRO A 264 -23.96 -3.26 -15.86
C PRO A 264 -24.37 -2.29 -14.75
N THR A 265 -23.71 -1.13 -14.66
CA THR A 265 -24.08 -0.05 -13.71
C THR A 265 -25.51 0.44 -13.89
N TRP A 266 -26.04 0.46 -15.11
CA TRP A 266 -27.36 1.05 -15.43
C TRP A 266 -28.38 0.04 -15.92
N ASP A 267 -27.95 -1.15 -16.35
CA ASP A 267 -28.81 -2.17 -16.96
C ASP A 267 -30.07 -2.48 -16.14
N GLY A 268 -29.93 -2.70 -14.84
CA GLY A 268 -31.07 -2.98 -13.96
C GLY A 268 -32.10 -1.85 -13.91
N TYR A 269 -31.64 -0.60 -13.82
CA TYR A 269 -32.51 0.57 -13.78
C TYR A 269 -33.21 0.79 -15.14
N ILE A 270 -32.48 0.63 -16.24
CA ILE A 270 -33.02 0.79 -17.59
C ILE A 270 -34.12 -0.26 -17.84
N ARG A 271 -33.83 -1.54 -17.58
CA ARG A 271 -34.80 -2.63 -17.76
C ARG A 271 -36.07 -2.42 -16.93
N LEU A 272 -35.93 -1.89 -15.70
CA LEU A 272 -37.07 -1.60 -14.86
C LEU A 272 -37.95 -0.50 -15.47
N LEU A 273 -37.35 0.58 -15.98
CA LEU A 273 -38.11 1.65 -16.64
C LEU A 273 -38.71 1.21 -17.97
N GLU A 274 -38.04 0.36 -18.75
CA GLU A 274 -38.57 -0.21 -20.00
C GLU A 274 -39.85 -1.02 -19.79
N VAL A 275 -40.04 -1.63 -18.61
CA VAL A 275 -41.28 -2.34 -18.26
C VAL A 275 -42.40 -1.36 -17.86
N MET A 276 -42.05 -0.15 -17.41
CA MET A 276 -43.01 0.87 -16.95
C MET A 276 -43.50 1.79 -18.08
N VAL A 277 -42.76 1.88 -19.19
CA VAL A 277 -43.09 2.68 -20.39
C VAL A 277 -43.91 1.85 -21.36
#